data_AF-A0A139WIP1-F1
#
_entry.id   AF-A0A139WIP1-F1
#
_cell.length_a   1.000
_cell.length_b   1.000
_cell.length_c   1.000
_cell.angle_alpha   90.00
_cell.angle_beta   90.00
_cell.angle_gamma   90.00
#
_symmetry.space_group_name_H-M   'P 1'
#
loop_
_entity.id
_entity.type
_entity.pdbx_description
1 polymer ?
#
loop_
_entity_poly.entity_id
_entity_poly.type
_entity_poly.pdbx_seq_one_letter_code
_entity_poly.pdbx_strand_id
1 'polypeptide(L)'
;MIIGSIGVGLFVLILLWILTLIIFVVGVKYQNNIAWIILVVTSLLTITLILIPLENPKTAVEGGDSFEKDYRFVYRVILLSFLIASALLGRCFSSSTKLNRLITIKSNDEFLNKVMNSDNPVIVNFHAEWCEPCHILTPKMKELVEHDANIDLAIVDVEDHAELVHTFEVKAVPAVIAIRNGLVVDKFIGLVDAHMIENLISKLGKKV
;
A
#
# COMPACT_ATOMS: atom_id res chain seq x y z
N MET A 1 26.47 -9.66 45.18
CA MET A 1 25.52 -8.63 44.71
C MET A 1 25.71 -8.44 43.20
N ILE A 2 25.31 -9.40 42.37
CA ILE A 2 25.46 -9.36 40.90
C ILE A 2 24.18 -9.93 40.25
N ILE A 3 23.04 -9.31 40.54
CA ILE A 3 21.74 -9.67 39.93
C ILE A 3 21.20 -8.49 39.09
N GLY A 4 21.91 -7.36 39.01
CA GLY A 4 21.37 -6.10 38.45
C GLY A 4 21.49 -5.88 36.94
N SER A 5 22.48 -6.45 36.23
CA SER A 5 22.79 -5.98 34.86
C SER A 5 22.20 -6.81 33.71
N ILE A 6 21.81 -8.06 33.95
CA ILE A 6 21.30 -8.95 32.87
C ILE A 6 19.85 -8.58 32.49
N GLY A 7 19.06 -8.06 33.43
CA GLY A 7 17.67 -7.68 33.19
C GLY A 7 17.52 -6.42 32.31
N VAL A 8 18.45 -5.46 32.44
CA VAL A 8 18.34 -4.19 31.72
C VAL A 8 18.60 -4.36 30.23
N GLY A 9 19.57 -5.19 29.84
CA GLY A 9 19.88 -5.43 28.43
C GLY A 9 18.74 -6.13 27.68
N LEU A 10 18.16 -7.17 28.28
CA LEU A 10 17.02 -7.89 27.68
C LEU A 10 15.77 -7.00 27.57
N PHE A 11 15.53 -6.17 28.59
CA PHE A 11 14.41 -5.23 28.61
C PHE A 11 14.55 -4.15 27.52
N VAL A 12 15.76 -3.61 27.31
CA VAL A 12 16.04 -2.62 26.26
C VAL A 12 15.85 -3.23 24.87
N LEU A 13 16.28 -4.48 24.65
CA LEU A 13 16.08 -5.17 23.38
C LEU A 13 14.60 -5.43 23.08
N ILE A 14 13.81 -5.82 24.09
CA ILE A 14 12.37 -6.01 23.95
C ILE A 14 11.67 -4.69 23.63
N LEU A 15 12.05 -3.59 24.30
CA LEU A 15 11.51 -2.26 24.02
C LEU A 15 11.81 -1.80 22.60
N LEU A 16 13.04 -2.00 22.12
CA LEU A 16 13.41 -1.68 20.74
C LEU A 16 12.61 -2.51 19.74
N TRP A 17 12.40 -3.80 20.02
CA TRP A 17 11.57 -4.66 19.18
C TRP A 17 10.11 -4.20 19.13
N ILE A 18 9.50 -3.86 20.27
CA ILE A 18 8.13 -3.34 20.35
C ILE A 18 8.01 -2.03 19.57
N LEU A 19 8.98 -1.11 19.71
CA LEU A 19 8.96 0.16 18.99
C LEU A 19 9.02 -0.05 17.47
N THR A 20 9.87 -0.97 17.01
CA THR A 20 9.97 -1.30 15.58
C THR A 20 8.70 -1.95 15.03
N LEU A 21 8.02 -2.79 15.83
CA LEU A 21 6.76 -3.42 15.46
C LEU A 21 5.62 -2.38 15.36
N ILE A 22 5.55 -1.43 16.29
CA ILE A 22 4.57 -0.33 16.24
C ILE A 22 4.78 0.52 14.98
N ILE A 23 6.02 0.92 14.69
CA ILE A 23 6.34 1.73 13.51
C ILE A 23 6.02 0.97 12.22
N PHE A 24 6.29 -0.34 12.18
CA PHE A 24 5.93 -1.19 11.03
C PHE A 24 4.41 -1.24 10.81
N VAL A 25 3.62 -1.49 11.87
CA VAL A 25 2.15 -1.54 11.77
C VAL A 25 1.58 -0.20 11.30
N VAL A 26 2.10 0.91 11.82
CA VAL A 26 1.69 2.26 11.40
C VAL A 26 2.12 2.53 9.95
N GLY A 27 3.31 2.13 9.55
CA GLY A 27 3.85 2.35 8.21
C GLY A 27 3.11 1.56 7.12
N VAL A 28 2.69 0.31 7.41
CA VAL A 28 1.87 -0.51 6.51
C VAL A 28 0.49 0.12 6.30
N LYS A 29 -0.12 0.66 7.36
CA LYS A 29 -1.42 1.35 7.26
C LYS A 29 -1.35 2.62 6.40
N TYR A 30 -0.16 3.19 6.19
CA TYR A 30 0.05 4.45 5.47
C TYR A 30 0.74 4.30 4.10
N GLN A 31 0.89 3.07 3.56
CA GLN A 31 1.52 2.83 2.24
C GLN A 31 2.89 3.54 2.06
N ASN A 32 3.65 3.70 3.14
CA ASN A 32 4.92 4.43 3.11
C ASN A 32 6.10 3.46 2.92
N ASN A 33 6.92 3.69 1.89
CA ASN A 33 8.16 2.92 1.62
C ASN A 33 9.16 2.87 2.80
N ILE A 34 9.00 3.76 3.78
CA ILE A 34 9.82 3.86 5.00
C ILE A 34 9.70 2.59 5.87
N ALA A 35 8.55 1.91 5.87
CA ALA A 35 8.34 0.71 6.70
C ALA A 35 9.30 -0.44 6.34
N TRP A 36 9.55 -0.62 5.05
CA TRP A 36 10.50 -1.64 4.55
C TRP A 36 11.94 -1.29 4.89
N ILE A 37 12.31 -0.01 4.79
CA ILE A 37 13.65 0.47 5.13
C ILE A 37 13.92 0.23 6.62
N ILE A 38 12.96 0.52 7.49
CA ILE A 38 13.10 0.31 8.93
C ILE A 38 13.27 -1.18 9.27
N LEU A 39 12.48 -2.07 8.67
CA LEU A 39 12.65 -3.52 8.86
C LEU A 39 14.02 -4.04 8.40
N VAL A 40 14.51 -3.55 7.27
CA VAL A 40 15.82 -3.95 6.74
C VAL A 40 16.94 -3.42 7.66
N VAL A 41 16.84 -2.16 8.10
CA VAL A 41 17.84 -1.55 8.98
C VAL A 41 17.87 -2.22 10.36
N THR A 42 16.72 -2.57 10.94
CA THR A 42 16.67 -3.24 12.25
C THR A 42 17.16 -4.69 12.18
N SER A 43 16.83 -5.39 11.10
CA SER A 43 17.39 -6.72 10.80
C SER A 43 18.92 -6.67 10.64
N LEU A 44 19.46 -5.69 9.90
CA LEU A 44 20.90 -5.52 9.76
C LEU A 44 21.57 -5.14 11.09
N LEU A 45 21.00 -4.22 11.87
CA LEU A 45 21.54 -3.80 13.16
C LEU A 45 21.59 -4.96 14.17
N THR A 46 20.53 -5.79 14.20
CA THR A 46 20.50 -6.98 15.05
C THR A 46 21.51 -8.02 14.61
N ILE A 47 21.65 -8.28 13.31
CA ILE A 47 22.69 -9.17 12.77
C ILE A 47 24.09 -8.65 13.12
N THR A 48 24.34 -7.34 13.00
CA THR A 48 25.63 -6.72 13.36
C THR A 48 25.92 -6.87 14.85
N LEU A 49 24.96 -6.60 15.73
CA LEU A 49 25.13 -6.77 17.19
C LEU A 49 25.39 -8.23 17.60
N ILE A 50 24.90 -9.20 16.83
CA ILE A 50 25.13 -10.64 17.05
C ILE A 50 26.51 -11.08 16.52
N LEU A 51 27.01 -10.43 15.45
CA LEU A 51 28.30 -10.77 14.83
C LEU A 51 29.50 -10.08 15.48
N ILE A 52 29.30 -9.08 16.34
CA ILE A 52 30.39 -8.48 17.12
C ILE A 52 30.91 -9.55 18.10
N PRO A 53 32.16 -10.03 17.93
CA PRO A 53 32.78 -10.86 18.95
C PRO A 53 32.98 -9.97 20.17
N LEU A 54 32.47 -10.40 21.33
CA LEU A 54 32.81 -9.77 22.60
C LEU A 54 34.30 -10.04 22.85
N GLU A 55 35.15 -9.13 22.41
CA GLU A 55 36.58 -9.11 22.72
C GLU A 55 36.70 -8.93 24.24
N ASN A 56 36.81 -10.05 24.96
CA ASN A 56 36.99 -10.05 26.41
C ASN A 56 38.37 -9.45 26.74
N PRO A 57 38.46 -8.40 27.56
CA PRO A 57 39.74 -7.98 28.10
C PRO A 57 40.29 -9.11 28.98
N LYS A 58 41.42 -9.68 28.55
CA LYS A 58 42.16 -10.73 29.25
C LYS A 58 42.47 -10.29 30.68
N THR A 59 42.08 -11.08 31.69
CA THR A 59 42.93 -11.42 32.86
C THR A 59 42.30 -12.55 33.69
N ALA A 60 43.13 -13.58 33.90
CA ALA A 60 43.08 -14.74 34.79
C ALA A 60 42.06 -14.80 35.96
N VAL A 61 41.50 -15.99 36.21
CA VAL A 61 41.59 -16.77 37.48
C VAL A 61 41.02 -18.19 37.25
N GLU A 62 41.71 -19.19 37.82
CA GLU A 62 41.46 -20.63 37.73
C GLU A 62 40.15 -21.10 38.39
N GLY A 63 39.52 -22.13 37.80
CA GLY A 63 38.75 -23.16 38.50
C GLY A 63 37.24 -22.97 38.63
N GLY A 64 36.46 -23.96 38.14
CA GLY A 64 35.11 -24.23 38.62
C GLY A 64 34.05 -24.53 37.56
N ASP A 65 33.73 -25.82 37.43
CA ASP A 65 32.47 -26.46 37.00
C ASP A 65 31.52 -25.80 35.97
N SER A 66 31.39 -26.51 34.85
CA SER A 66 30.12 -27.04 34.30
C SER A 66 28.88 -26.16 34.43
N PHE A 67 28.76 -25.11 33.61
CA PHE A 67 27.48 -24.71 32.99
C PHE A 67 27.69 -23.66 31.89
N GLU A 68 28.50 -23.98 30.89
CA GLU A 68 28.63 -23.13 29.69
C GLU A 68 27.32 -23.25 28.87
N LYS A 69 26.31 -22.49 29.27
CA LYS A 69 25.01 -22.38 28.59
C LYS A 69 25.26 -22.00 27.14
N ASP A 70 25.01 -22.97 26.27
CA ASP A 70 25.24 -22.90 24.84
C ASP A 70 24.23 -21.93 24.18
N TYR A 71 24.51 -20.62 24.28
CA TYR A 71 23.71 -19.54 23.67
C TYR A 71 23.56 -19.71 22.15
N ARG A 72 24.43 -20.52 21.53
CA ARG A 72 24.38 -20.93 20.12
C ARG A 72 23.05 -21.59 19.75
N PHE A 73 22.43 -22.35 20.66
CA PHE A 73 21.13 -22.98 20.41
C PHE A 73 20.00 -21.94 20.37
N VAL A 74 20.01 -21.00 21.31
CA VAL A 74 19.00 -19.94 21.42
C VAL A 74 19.04 -19.03 20.18
N TYR A 75 20.24 -18.62 19.75
CA TYR A 75 20.39 -17.81 18.54
C TYR A 75 19.95 -18.53 17.26
N ARG A 76 20.18 -19.85 17.15
CA ARG A 76 19.72 -20.64 16.00
C ARG A 76 18.19 -20.73 15.91
N VAL A 77 17.53 -20.91 17.05
CA VAL A 77 16.05 -20.99 17.11
C VAL A 77 15.41 -19.65 16.78
N ILE A 78 15.98 -18.54 17.29
CA ILE A 78 15.51 -17.18 17.01
C ILE A 78 15.76 -16.81 15.53
N LEU A 79 16.90 -17.21 14.96
CA LEU A 79 17.21 -16.98 13.55
C LEU A 79 16.26 -17.76 12.63
N LEU A 80 15.96 -19.02 12.96
CA LEU A 80 15.00 -19.83 12.22
C LEU A 80 13.58 -19.26 12.31
N SER A 81 13.14 -18.79 13.48
CA SER A 81 11.81 -18.18 13.61
C SER A 81 11.71 -16.87 12.84
N PHE A 82 12.77 -16.05 12.81
CA PHE A 82 12.80 -14.81 12.04
C PHE A 82 12.85 -15.06 10.53
N LEU A 83 13.63 -16.04 10.07
CA LEU A 83 13.68 -16.42 8.65
C LEU A 83 12.33 -17.00 8.18
N ILE A 84 11.69 -17.84 8.98
CA ILE A 84 10.36 -18.37 8.68
C ILE A 84 9.32 -17.24 8.65
N ALA A 85 9.35 -16.32 9.62
CA ALA A 85 8.47 -15.15 9.65
C ALA A 85 8.68 -14.26 8.42
N SER A 86 9.93 -14.01 8.01
CA SER A 86 10.26 -13.22 6.82
C SER A 86 9.83 -13.89 5.52
N ALA A 87 9.91 -15.22 5.41
CA ALA A 87 9.46 -15.97 4.25
C ALA A 87 7.91 -16.01 4.15
N LEU A 88 7.22 -16.02 5.29
CA LEU A 88 5.76 -15.94 5.36
C LEU A 88 5.25 -14.50 5.07
N LEU A 89 5.95 -13.47 5.54
CA LEU A 89 5.63 -12.07 5.27
C LEU A 89 6.04 -11.62 3.85
N GLY A 90 7.13 -12.17 3.30
CA GLY A 90 7.61 -11.88 1.95
C GLY A 90 6.71 -12.39 0.83
N ARG A 91 5.78 -13.31 1.14
CA ARG A 91 4.73 -13.75 0.20
C ARG A 91 3.55 -12.78 0.07
N CYS A 92 3.56 -11.65 0.78
CA CYS A 92 2.47 -10.67 0.71
C CYS A 92 2.74 -9.44 -0.16
N PHE A 93 3.92 -9.28 -0.78
CA PHE A 93 4.05 -8.27 -1.84
C PHE A 93 3.52 -8.84 -3.17
N SER A 94 2.20 -9.03 -3.21
CA SER A 94 1.47 -8.98 -4.47
C SER A 94 1.62 -7.57 -5.02
N SER A 95 2.75 -7.29 -5.68
CA SER A 95 2.75 -6.33 -6.76
C SER A 95 2.02 -7.01 -7.91
N SER A 96 0.69 -7.10 -7.78
CA SER A 96 -0.18 -7.32 -8.92
C SER A 96 0.10 -6.15 -9.84
N THR A 97 0.73 -6.42 -10.98
CA THR A 97 0.63 -5.55 -12.15
C THR A 97 -0.87 -5.48 -12.46
N LYS A 98 -1.53 -4.53 -11.81
CA LYS A 98 -2.95 -4.32 -11.84
C LYS A 98 -3.22 -3.78 -13.24
N LEU A 99 -3.60 -4.66 -14.17
CA LEU A 99 -4.11 -4.26 -15.48
C LEU A 99 -5.18 -3.18 -15.26
N ASN A 100 -5.17 -2.13 -16.08
CA ASN A 100 -6.19 -1.10 -16.04
C ASN A 100 -7.56 -1.75 -16.09
N ARG A 101 -8.35 -1.56 -15.03
CA ARG A 101 -9.64 -2.22 -14.93
C ARG A 101 -10.68 -1.30 -15.53
N LEU A 102 -11.21 -1.72 -16.67
CA LEU A 102 -12.53 -1.27 -17.09
C LEU A 102 -13.55 -1.91 -16.14
N ILE A 103 -14.31 -1.07 -15.44
CA ILE A 103 -15.29 -1.51 -14.45
C ILE A 103 -16.66 -1.00 -14.90
N THR A 104 -17.57 -1.91 -15.22
CA THR A 104 -18.99 -1.54 -15.37
C THR A 104 -19.65 -1.62 -14.01
N ILE A 105 -20.22 -0.52 -13.54
CA ILE A 105 -20.89 -0.43 -12.24
C ILE A 105 -22.31 -0.96 -12.37
N LYS A 106 -22.70 -1.89 -11.49
CA LYS A 106 -24.05 -2.49 -11.48
C LYS A 106 -24.88 -2.11 -10.26
N SER A 107 -24.25 -1.59 -9.21
CA SER A 107 -24.94 -1.19 -7.98
C SER A 107 -24.19 -0.09 -7.23
N ASN A 108 -24.88 0.60 -6.32
CA ASN A 108 -24.30 1.65 -5.50
C ASN A 108 -23.21 1.13 -4.55
N ASP A 109 -23.39 -0.07 -3.98
CA ASP A 109 -22.36 -0.69 -3.13
C ASP A 109 -21.10 -1.02 -3.93
N GLU A 110 -21.26 -1.45 -5.19
CA GLU A 110 -20.13 -1.67 -6.08
C GLU A 110 -19.41 -0.36 -6.40
N PHE A 111 -20.16 0.72 -6.64
CA PHE A 111 -19.61 2.05 -6.83
C PHE A 111 -18.79 2.52 -5.62
N LEU A 112 -19.35 2.42 -4.41
CA LEU A 112 -18.66 2.82 -3.18
C LEU A 112 -17.35 2.05 -3.01
N ASN A 113 -17.37 0.73 -3.20
CA ASN A 113 -16.20 -0.10 -2.99
C ASN A 113 -15.14 0.03 -4.10
N LYS A 114 -15.56 0.11 -5.36
CA LYS A 114 -14.64 0.12 -6.51
C LYS A 114 -14.19 1.51 -6.94
N VAL A 115 -14.93 2.56 -6.59
CA VAL A 115 -14.63 3.95 -6.98
C VAL A 115 -14.23 4.78 -5.77
N MET A 116 -15.11 4.90 -4.77
CA MET A 116 -14.89 5.81 -3.64
C MET A 116 -13.79 5.31 -2.69
N ASN A 117 -13.77 4.00 -2.43
CA ASN A 117 -12.78 3.34 -1.57
C ASN A 117 -11.60 2.76 -2.36
N SER A 118 -11.42 3.15 -3.62
CA SER A 118 -10.32 2.64 -4.44
C SER A 118 -8.97 3.23 -4.01
N ASP A 119 -7.95 2.36 -3.92
CA ASP A 119 -6.56 2.78 -3.75
C ASP A 119 -5.99 3.49 -5.00
N ASN A 120 -6.57 3.21 -6.18
CA ASN A 120 -6.18 3.83 -7.43
C ASN A 120 -7.08 5.05 -7.73
N PRO A 121 -6.55 6.09 -8.39
CA PRO A 121 -7.38 7.09 -9.06
C PRO A 121 -8.36 6.42 -10.02
N VAL A 122 -9.61 6.88 -10.02
CA VAL A 122 -10.68 6.33 -10.85
C VAL A 122 -11.31 7.44 -11.67
N ILE A 123 -11.43 7.23 -12.97
CA ILE A 123 -12.22 8.07 -13.86
C ILE A 123 -13.60 7.41 -13.96
N VAL A 124 -14.65 8.16 -13.65
CA VAL A 124 -16.04 7.71 -13.80
C VAL A 124 -16.62 8.36 -15.04
N ASN A 125 -17.06 7.55 -16.00
CA ASN A 125 -17.75 7.99 -17.22
C ASN A 125 -19.25 7.64 -17.12
N PHE A 126 -20.06 8.67 -16.95
CA PHE A 126 -21.51 8.59 -17.00
C PHE A 126 -21.98 8.64 -18.45
N HIS A 127 -22.66 7.58 -18.90
CA HIS A 127 -23.17 7.44 -20.25
C HIS A 127 -24.62 6.94 -20.24
N ALA A 128 -25.23 6.92 -21.43
CA ALA A 128 -26.50 6.25 -21.69
C ALA A 128 -26.42 5.57 -23.07
N GLU A 129 -27.25 4.55 -23.32
CA GLU A 129 -27.30 3.88 -24.63
C GLU A 129 -27.82 4.79 -25.75
N TRP A 130 -28.72 5.72 -25.44
CA TRP A 130 -29.27 6.68 -26.41
C TRP A 130 -28.36 7.88 -26.71
N CYS A 131 -27.18 7.94 -26.07
CA CYS A 131 -26.27 9.08 -26.16
C CYS A 131 -25.25 8.91 -27.30
N GLU A 132 -25.55 9.48 -28.47
CA GLU A 132 -24.65 9.42 -29.63
C GLU A 132 -23.22 9.97 -29.35
N PRO A 133 -23.05 11.15 -28.68
CA PRO A 133 -21.71 11.65 -28.36
C PRO A 133 -20.93 10.73 -27.40
N CYS A 134 -21.62 9.91 -26.60
CA CYS A 134 -20.99 8.96 -25.69
C CYS A 134 -20.30 7.82 -26.45
N HIS A 135 -20.78 7.44 -27.63
CA HIS A 135 -20.15 6.43 -28.48
C HIS A 135 -18.79 6.88 -29.03
N ILE A 136 -18.54 8.20 -29.11
CA ILE A 136 -17.24 8.76 -29.50
C ILE A 136 -16.33 8.89 -28.27
N LEU A 137 -16.84 9.44 -27.17
CA LEU A 137 -16.02 9.73 -25.99
C LEU A 137 -15.55 8.46 -25.28
N THR A 138 -16.44 7.48 -25.10
CA THR A 138 -16.16 6.25 -24.33
C THR A 138 -14.99 5.45 -24.88
N PRO A 139 -14.91 5.09 -26.18
CA PRO A 139 -13.76 4.35 -26.70
C PRO A 139 -12.46 5.17 -26.63
N LYS A 140 -12.53 6.48 -26.85
CA LYS A 140 -11.36 7.36 -26.73
C LYS A 140 -10.84 7.45 -25.30
N MET A 141 -11.74 7.49 -24.32
CA MET A 141 -11.38 7.44 -22.91
C MET A 141 -10.72 6.09 -22.55
N LYS A 142 -11.27 4.97 -23.05
CA LYS A 142 -10.67 3.65 -22.86
C LYS A 142 -9.24 3.60 -23.40
N GLU A 143 -9.04 4.06 -24.64
CA GLU A 143 -7.72 4.11 -25.27
C GLU A 143 -6.73 4.95 -24.45
N LEU A 144 -7.10 6.16 -24.03
CA LEU A 144 -6.20 7.03 -23.29
C LEU A 144 -5.88 6.50 -21.89
N VAL A 145 -6.86 5.89 -21.21
CA VAL A 145 -6.64 5.27 -19.91
C VAL A 145 -5.79 4.01 -20.04
N GLU A 146 -5.94 3.19 -21.09
CA GLU A 146 -5.13 1.98 -21.32
C GLU A 146 -3.61 2.24 -21.30
N HIS A 147 -3.17 3.45 -21.64
CA HIS A 147 -1.75 3.82 -21.61
C HIS A 147 -1.22 4.11 -20.21
N ASP A 148 -2.08 4.34 -19.21
CA ASP A 148 -1.72 4.74 -17.86
C ASP A 148 -2.08 3.65 -16.84
N ALA A 149 -1.12 2.76 -16.53
CA ALA A 149 -1.31 1.52 -15.75
C ALA A 149 -1.84 1.69 -14.30
N ASN A 150 -2.07 2.93 -13.85
CA ASN A 150 -2.44 3.26 -12.48
C ASN A 150 -3.84 3.86 -12.34
N ILE A 151 -4.57 4.04 -13.44
CA ILE A 151 -5.89 4.68 -13.44
C ILE A 151 -6.95 3.64 -13.84
N ASP A 152 -7.97 3.49 -13.00
CA ASP A 152 -9.12 2.64 -13.30
C ASP A 152 -10.21 3.46 -14.02
N LEU A 153 -10.95 2.85 -14.95
CA LEU A 153 -12.06 3.49 -15.66
C LEU A 153 -13.37 2.81 -15.28
N ALA A 154 -14.23 3.53 -14.56
CA ALA A 154 -15.57 3.11 -14.21
C ALA A 154 -16.59 3.65 -15.23
N ILE A 155 -17.45 2.77 -15.73
CA ILE A 155 -18.53 3.07 -16.64
C ILE A 155 -19.84 2.97 -15.85
N VAL A 156 -20.62 4.04 -15.85
CA VAL A 156 -21.89 4.14 -15.12
C VAL A 156 -23.00 4.52 -16.10
N ASP A 157 -24.03 3.68 -16.16
CA ASP A 157 -25.25 4.01 -16.88
C ASP A 157 -26.14 4.93 -16.02
N VAL A 158 -26.53 6.07 -16.58
CA VAL A 158 -27.37 7.07 -15.89
C VAL A 158 -28.81 6.63 -15.68
N GLU A 159 -29.33 5.70 -16.50
CA GLU A 159 -30.70 5.18 -16.38
C GLU A 159 -30.81 4.22 -15.20
N ASP A 160 -29.78 3.40 -14.97
CA ASP A 160 -29.73 2.45 -13.86
C ASP A 160 -29.29 3.09 -12.53
N HIS A 161 -28.61 4.24 -12.56
CA HIS A 161 -27.95 4.84 -11.39
C HIS A 161 -28.36 6.30 -11.12
N ALA A 162 -29.67 6.58 -11.09
CA ALA A 162 -30.22 7.91 -10.86
C ALA A 162 -29.72 8.59 -9.56
N GLU A 163 -29.47 7.82 -8.48
CA GLU A 163 -28.94 8.35 -7.22
C GLU A 163 -27.50 8.89 -7.40
N LEU A 164 -26.66 8.18 -8.16
CA LEU A 164 -25.29 8.62 -8.45
C LEU A 164 -25.31 9.88 -9.33
N VAL A 165 -26.18 9.92 -10.34
CA VAL A 165 -26.40 11.11 -11.20
C VAL A 165 -26.72 12.33 -10.35
N HIS A 166 -27.62 12.18 -9.38
CA HIS A 166 -28.02 13.26 -8.49
C HIS A 166 -26.90 13.67 -7.52
N THR A 167 -26.18 12.70 -6.97
CA THR A 167 -25.08 12.92 -6.01
C THR A 167 -23.91 13.68 -6.62
N PHE A 168 -23.56 13.33 -7.87
CA PHE A 168 -22.44 13.95 -8.59
C PHE A 168 -22.85 15.15 -9.45
N GLU A 169 -24.12 15.56 -9.37
CA GLU A 169 -24.69 16.68 -10.14
C GLU A 169 -24.48 16.53 -11.65
N VAL A 170 -24.68 15.33 -12.19
CA VAL A 170 -24.57 15.04 -13.61
C VAL A 170 -25.82 15.59 -14.32
N LYS A 171 -25.66 16.75 -14.98
CA LYS A 171 -26.78 17.46 -15.63
C LYS A 171 -27.04 17.02 -17.07
N ALA A 172 -26.05 16.41 -17.72
CA ALA A 172 -26.13 15.92 -19.09
C ALA A 172 -25.08 14.81 -19.29
N VAL A 173 -25.30 13.96 -20.28
CA VAL A 173 -24.33 12.94 -20.72
C VAL A 173 -23.73 13.34 -22.09
N PRO A 174 -22.47 12.96 -22.36
CA PRO A 174 -21.53 12.28 -21.46
C PRO A 174 -21.07 13.18 -20.32
N ALA A 175 -20.77 12.62 -19.16
CA ALA A 175 -20.12 13.34 -18.07
C ALA A 175 -18.99 12.49 -17.49
N VAL A 176 -17.87 13.13 -17.20
CA VAL A 176 -16.68 12.44 -16.71
C VAL A 176 -16.20 13.10 -15.43
N ILE A 177 -15.92 12.27 -14.42
CA ILE A 177 -15.52 12.70 -13.10
C ILE A 177 -14.25 11.97 -12.69
N ALA A 178 -13.22 12.73 -12.33
CA ALA A 178 -11.97 12.23 -11.81
C ALA A 178 -12.04 12.13 -10.28
N ILE A 179 -11.87 10.93 -9.73
CA ILE A 179 -11.94 10.68 -8.30
C ILE A 179 -10.62 10.07 -7.81
N ARG A 180 -10.14 10.55 -6.66
CA ARG A 180 -8.98 9.98 -5.97
C ARG A 180 -9.22 10.05 -4.46
N ASN A 181 -8.99 8.94 -3.76
CA ASN A 181 -9.15 8.85 -2.30
C ASN A 181 -10.55 9.32 -1.83
N GLY A 182 -11.60 8.96 -2.59
CA GLY A 182 -12.97 9.36 -2.32
C GLY A 182 -13.29 10.84 -2.57
N LEU A 183 -12.38 11.62 -3.12
CA LEU A 183 -12.58 13.04 -3.43
C LEU A 183 -12.62 13.28 -4.93
N VAL A 184 -13.52 14.17 -5.37
CA VAL A 184 -13.58 14.63 -6.76
C VAL A 184 -12.42 15.60 -6.99
N VAL A 185 -11.52 15.24 -7.90
CA VAL A 185 -10.34 16.04 -8.30
C VAL A 185 -10.70 17.00 -9.42
N ASP A 186 -11.46 16.53 -10.40
CA ASP A 186 -11.89 17.32 -11.56
C ASP A 186 -13.15 16.71 -12.18
N LYS A 187 -13.89 17.50 -12.97
CA LYS A 187 -15.04 17.00 -13.74
C LYS A 187 -15.29 17.82 -14.98
N PHE A 188 -15.81 17.18 -16.02
CA PHE A 188 -16.37 17.86 -17.19
C PHE A 188 -17.68 17.22 -17.63
N ILE A 189 -18.51 18.02 -18.29
CA ILE A 189 -19.81 17.60 -18.82
C ILE A 189 -19.82 17.94 -20.32
N GLY A 190 -20.27 16.99 -21.12
CA GLY A 190 -20.32 17.07 -22.58
C GLY A 190 -19.12 16.43 -23.27
N LEU A 191 -19.17 16.47 -24.60
CA LEU A 191 -18.07 16.02 -25.44
C LEU A 191 -16.94 17.05 -25.42
N VAL A 192 -15.72 16.59 -25.16
CA VAL A 192 -14.50 17.42 -25.11
C VAL A 192 -13.44 16.89 -26.07
N ASP A 193 -12.45 17.71 -26.38
CA ASP A 193 -11.29 17.29 -27.18
C ASP A 193 -10.32 16.39 -26.39
N ALA A 194 -9.39 15.77 -27.11
CA ALA A 194 -8.42 14.84 -26.53
C ALA A 194 -7.50 15.51 -25.48
N HIS A 195 -7.12 16.76 -25.70
CA HIS A 195 -6.22 17.49 -24.82
C HIS A 195 -6.88 17.74 -23.46
N MET A 196 -8.19 17.99 -23.41
CA MET A 196 -8.90 18.09 -22.14
C MET A 196 -8.92 16.76 -21.36
N ILE A 197 -9.06 15.63 -22.06
CA ILE A 197 -9.00 14.29 -21.45
C ILE A 197 -7.60 14.00 -20.90
N GLU A 198 -6.56 14.26 -21.70
CA GLU A 198 -5.16 14.10 -21.31
C GLU A 198 -4.82 14.97 -20.09
N ASN A 199 -5.33 16.20 -20.04
CA ASN A 199 -5.15 17.08 -18.88
C ASN A 199 -5.78 16.49 -17.61
N LEU A 200 -6.99 15.92 -17.71
CA LEU A 200 -7.66 15.26 -16.60
C LEU A 200 -6.85 14.04 -16.12
N ILE A 201 -6.38 13.21 -17.04
CA ILE A 201 -5.50 12.05 -16.74
C ILE A 201 -4.21 12.51 -16.06
N SER A 202 -3.56 13.56 -16.58
CA SER A 202 -2.32 14.10 -16.00
C SER A 202 -2.50 14.63 -14.57
N LYS A 203 -3.64 15.25 -14.27
CA LYS A 203 -4.00 15.70 -12.92
C LYS A 203 -4.17 14.51 -11.98
N LEU A 204 -4.75 13.41 -12.48
CA LEU A 204 -4.86 12.14 -11.77
C LEU A 204 -3.58 11.31 -11.71
N GLY A 205 -2.55 11.61 -12.49
CA GLY A 205 -1.24 10.95 -12.43
C GLY A 205 -0.29 11.59 -11.41
N LYS A 206 -0.39 12.91 -11.21
CA LYS A 206 0.47 13.63 -10.24
C LYS A 206 0.10 13.25 -8.82
N LYS A 207 0.97 12.55 -8.09
CA LYS A 207 0.82 12.36 -6.63
C LYS A 207 0.98 13.74 -5.98
N VAL A 208 -0.07 14.20 -5.30
CA VAL A 208 -0.05 15.43 -4.47
C VAL A 208 0.54 15.07 -3.11
#